data_AF-A0A1H4D3P3-F1
#
_entry.id   AF-A0A1H4D3P3-F1
#
_cell.length_a   1.000
_cell.length_b   1.000
_cell.length_c   1.000
_cell.angle_alpha   90.00
_cell.angle_beta   90.00
_cell.angle_gamma   90.00
#
_symmetry.space_group_name_H-M   'P 1'
#
loop_
_entity.id
_entity.type
_entity.pdbx_description
1 polymer ?
#
loop_
_entity_poly.entity_id
_entity_poly.type
_entity_poly.pdbx_seq_one_letter_code
_entity_poly.pdbx_strand_id
1 'polypeptide(L)'
;MNSKEFKNIFDTVAKANDFEKAFGGWFKESSECIIVLDLQKSNFGDYYELNIKIFVQGMFGNKYAKSKDLVKKHTGDIFTRQPNDYKDVLDFDTSMDDEKRTEKLESLFSEFIVPFANKALSRIGLKELAEQEKIFLLPAVKEELV
;
A
#
# COMPACT_ATOMS: atom_id res chain seq x y z
N MET A 1 6.03 -1.43 -21.74
CA MET A 1 4.76 -1.35 -21.01
C MET A 1 4.48 0.10 -20.69
N ASN A 2 3.32 0.61 -21.12
CA ASN A 2 2.91 1.97 -20.76
C ASN A 2 2.17 2.00 -19.41
N SER A 3 1.97 3.21 -18.89
CA SER A 3 1.29 3.42 -17.61
C SER A 3 -0.12 2.81 -17.52
N LYS A 4 -0.86 2.67 -18.63
CA LYS A 4 -2.23 2.14 -18.62
C LYS A 4 -2.19 0.62 -18.51
N GLU A 5 -1.31 -0.03 -19.27
CA GLU A 5 -1.05 -1.47 -19.19
C GLU A 5 -0.60 -1.87 -17.78
N PHE A 6 0.37 -1.13 -17.22
CA PHE A 6 0.84 -1.39 -15.86
C PHE A 6 -0.29 -1.34 -14.82
N LYS A 7 -1.15 -0.32 -14.88
CA LYS A 7 -2.30 -0.20 -13.97
C LYS A 7 -3.30 -1.34 -14.10
N ASN A 8 -3.46 -1.91 -15.30
CA ASN A 8 -4.33 -3.07 -15.50
C ASN A 8 -3.72 -4.33 -14.86
N ILE A 9 -2.41 -4.53 -15.02
CA ILE A 9 -1.71 -5.67 -14.42
C ILE A 9 -1.71 -5.53 -12.89
N PHE A 10 -1.39 -4.35 -12.37
CA PHE A 10 -1.48 -4.06 -10.94
C PHE A 10 -2.88 -4.35 -10.39
N ASP A 11 -3.94 -3.95 -11.10
CA ASP A 11 -5.31 -4.25 -10.69
C ASP A 11 -5.61 -5.74 -10.65
N THR A 12 -5.15 -6.51 -11.63
CA THR A 12 -5.30 -7.97 -11.68
C THR A 12 -4.58 -8.64 -10.51
N VAL A 13 -3.31 -8.29 -10.28
CA VAL A 13 -2.51 -8.87 -9.19
C VAL A 13 -3.07 -8.48 -7.82
N ALA A 14 -3.50 -7.23 -7.64
CA ALA A 14 -4.11 -6.76 -6.39
C ALA A 14 -5.41 -7.53 -6.08
N LYS A 15 -6.29 -7.69 -7.07
CA LYS A 15 -7.55 -8.45 -6.92
C LYS A 15 -7.32 -9.92 -6.63
N ALA A 16 -6.30 -10.53 -7.24
CA ALA A 16 -5.91 -11.91 -6.94
C ALA A 16 -5.44 -12.12 -5.50
N ASN A 17 -5.09 -11.04 -4.78
CA ASN A 17 -4.63 -11.04 -3.39
C ASN A 17 -5.61 -10.35 -2.41
N ASP A 18 -6.90 -10.41 -2.76
CA ASP A 18 -8.04 -9.92 -1.97
C ASP A 18 -8.09 -8.41 -1.74
N PHE A 19 -7.45 -7.62 -2.60
CA PHE A 19 -7.67 -6.18 -2.60
C PHE A 19 -8.87 -5.80 -3.48
N GLU A 20 -9.76 -4.99 -2.92
CA GLU A 20 -10.90 -4.43 -3.63
C GLU A 20 -10.55 -3.08 -4.24
N LYS A 21 -10.73 -2.93 -5.55
CA LYS A 21 -10.54 -1.65 -6.23
C LYS A 21 -11.74 -0.73 -6.00
N ALA A 22 -11.52 0.43 -5.36
CA ALA A 22 -12.53 1.47 -5.20
C ALA A 22 -11.90 2.86 -5.24
N PHE A 23 -12.63 3.88 -5.66
CA PHE A 23 -12.22 5.30 -5.60
C PHE A 23 -10.82 5.64 -6.19
N GLY A 24 -10.30 4.80 -7.08
CA GLY A 24 -8.97 4.96 -7.68
C GLY A 24 -7.80 4.48 -6.83
N GLY A 25 -8.05 3.64 -5.81
CA GLY A 25 -7.07 2.89 -5.04
C GLY A 25 -7.52 1.44 -4.81
N TRP A 26 -6.73 0.68 -4.05
CA TRP A 26 -7.01 -0.71 -3.72
C TRP A 26 -7.05 -0.88 -2.20
N PHE A 27 -8.12 -1.49 -1.72
CA PHE A 27 -8.44 -1.60 -0.31
C PHE A 27 -8.35 -3.04 0.17
N LYS A 28 -7.80 -3.25 1.36
CA LYS A 28 -7.95 -4.49 2.12
C LYS A 28 -8.25 -4.12 3.56
N GLU A 29 -9.24 -4.75 4.18
CA GLU A 29 -9.73 -4.32 5.49
C GLU A 29 -10.07 -5.49 6.42
N SER A 30 -10.10 -5.17 7.71
CA SER A 30 -10.57 -6.02 8.80
C SER A 30 -11.49 -5.18 9.72
N SER A 31 -11.97 -5.78 10.81
CA SER A 31 -12.66 -5.02 11.86
C SER A 31 -11.77 -3.99 12.56
N GLU A 32 -10.45 -4.11 12.45
CA GLU A 32 -9.49 -3.25 13.15
C GLU A 32 -8.81 -2.22 12.25
N CYS A 33 -8.59 -2.52 10.97
CA CYS A 33 -7.75 -1.70 10.09
C CYS A 33 -8.26 -1.67 8.65
N ILE A 34 -8.05 -0.55 7.96
CA ILE A 34 -8.21 -0.41 6.51
C ILE A 34 -6.85 -0.07 5.91
N ILE A 35 -6.41 -0.86 4.95
CA ILE A 35 -5.19 -0.67 4.18
C ILE A 35 -5.57 -0.14 2.80
N VAL A 36 -4.86 0.89 2.34
CA VAL A 36 -5.06 1.50 1.02
C VAL A 36 -3.73 1.50 0.27
N LEU A 37 -3.73 0.89 -0.91
CA LEU A 37 -2.69 1.06 -1.92
C LEU A 37 -3.13 2.18 -2.87
N ASP A 38 -2.32 3.22 -2.97
CA ASP A 38 -2.55 4.37 -3.87
C ASP A 38 -1.34 4.59 -4.76
N LEU A 39 -1.51 4.32 -6.06
CA LEU A 39 -0.50 4.63 -7.08
C LEU A 39 -0.53 6.13 -7.39
N GLN A 40 0.42 6.87 -6.82
CA GLN A 40 0.58 8.30 -7.06
C GLN A 40 1.51 8.52 -8.25
N LYS A 41 1.00 9.10 -9.34
CA LYS A 41 1.81 9.43 -10.51
C LYS A 41 2.78 10.56 -10.17
N SER A 42 4.04 10.43 -10.56
CA SER A 42 5.00 11.53 -10.45
C SER A 42 4.69 12.63 -11.47
N ASN A 43 4.95 13.88 -11.07
CA ASN A 43 4.91 15.04 -11.98
C ASN A 43 6.27 15.30 -12.65
N PHE A 44 7.32 14.55 -12.29
CA PHE A 44 8.70 14.80 -12.70
C PHE A 44 9.31 13.69 -13.58
N GLY A 45 8.64 12.55 -13.72
CA GLY A 45 9.10 11.42 -14.52
C GLY A 45 7.98 10.42 -14.79
N ASP A 46 8.22 9.46 -15.67
CA ASP A 46 7.24 8.42 -16.00
C ASP A 46 7.31 7.27 -14.98
N TYR A 47 6.97 7.56 -13.72
CA TYR A 47 6.91 6.54 -12.67
C TYR A 47 5.73 6.75 -11.71
N TYR A 48 5.48 5.75 -10.87
CA TYR A 48 4.55 5.79 -9.75
C TYR A 48 5.29 5.67 -8.43
N GLU A 49 4.78 6.36 -7.40
CA GLU A 49 5.04 6.00 -6.01
C GLU A 49 3.87 5.13 -5.51
N LEU A 50 4.18 4.02 -4.84
CA LEU A 50 3.16 3.20 -4.18
C LEU A 50 3.02 3.67 -2.73
N ASN A 51 2.00 4.48 -2.48
CA ASN A 51 1.65 4.88 -1.12
C ASN A 51 0.84 3.75 -0.46
N ILE A 52 1.31 3.27 0.70
CA ILE A 52 0.63 2.26 1.52
C ILE A 52 0.18 2.94 2.79
N LYS A 53 -1.13 3.16 2.91
CA LYS A 53 -1.76 3.91 4.00
C LYS A 53 -2.54 2.93 4.87
N ILE A 54 -2.40 3.04 6.18
CA ILE A 54 -3.14 2.21 7.14
C ILE A 54 -3.95 3.13 8.04
N PHE A 55 -5.22 2.82 8.17
CA PHE A 55 -6.19 3.51 9.00
C PHE A 55 -6.69 2.54 10.08
N VAL A 56 -6.47 2.86 11.34
CA VAL A 56 -6.78 2.00 12.48
C VAL A 56 -8.11 2.43 13.08
N GLN A 57 -9.07 1.52 13.16
CA GLN A 57 -10.39 1.81 13.72
C GLN A 57 -10.28 2.24 15.19
N GLY A 58 -10.98 3.32 15.54
CA GLY A 58 -10.97 3.90 16.88
C GLY A 58 -9.77 4.80 17.19
N MET A 59 -8.77 4.89 16.29
CA MET A 59 -7.59 5.73 16.46
C MET A 59 -8.00 7.20 16.62
N PHE A 60 -7.64 7.83 17.74
CA PHE A 60 -8.07 9.19 18.10
C PHE A 60 -9.60 9.38 18.06
N GLY A 61 -10.36 8.32 18.34
CA GLY A 61 -11.82 8.30 18.27
C GLY A 61 -12.41 8.23 16.85
N ASN A 62 -11.60 8.05 15.81
CA ASN A 62 -12.07 8.00 14.43
C ASN A 62 -12.72 6.66 14.07
N LYS A 63 -13.72 6.72 13.19
CA LYS A 63 -14.28 5.54 12.51
C LYS A 63 -14.06 5.69 11.02
N TYR A 64 -13.26 4.80 10.45
CA TYR A 64 -12.90 4.85 9.05
C TYR A 64 -13.81 3.96 8.22
N ALA A 65 -14.11 4.39 7.00
CA ALA A 65 -14.80 3.61 5.98
C ALA A 65 -14.18 3.92 4.62
N LYS A 66 -14.21 2.96 3.69
CA LYS A 66 -13.71 3.14 2.32
C LYS A 66 -14.29 4.42 1.73
N SER A 67 -13.43 5.33 1.32
CA SER A 67 -13.85 6.59 0.70
C SER A 67 -12.76 7.12 -0.21
N LYS A 68 -13.15 8.03 -1.11
CA LYS A 68 -12.22 8.77 -1.96
C LYS A 68 -11.21 9.58 -1.14
N ASP A 69 -11.60 10.06 0.04
CA ASP A 69 -10.74 10.89 0.88
C ASP A 69 -9.61 10.07 1.53
N LEU A 70 -9.87 8.80 1.90
CA LEU A 70 -8.81 7.89 2.35
C LEU A 70 -7.73 7.67 1.27
N VAL A 71 -8.14 7.63 0.00
CA VAL A 71 -7.20 7.49 -1.12
C VAL A 71 -6.46 8.80 -1.40
N LYS A 72 -7.18 9.93 -1.52
CA LYS A 72 -6.65 11.15 -2.15
C LYS A 72 -6.24 12.27 -1.19
N LYS A 73 -6.73 12.29 0.05
CA LYS A 73 -6.48 13.39 0.99
C LYS A 73 -5.70 12.96 2.23
N HIS A 74 -6.08 11.83 2.82
CA HIS A 74 -5.49 11.40 4.08
C HIS A 74 -4.19 10.62 3.86
N THR A 75 -3.25 10.78 4.80
CA THR A 75 -1.96 10.06 4.78
C THR A 75 -2.05 8.67 5.41
N GLY A 76 -3.09 8.40 6.22
CA GLY A 76 -3.15 7.23 7.09
C GLY A 76 -2.66 7.56 8.49
N ASP A 77 -3.09 6.78 9.48
CA ASP A 77 -2.50 6.82 10.82
C ASP A 77 -1.06 6.28 10.78
N ILE A 78 -0.82 5.33 9.87
CA ILE A 78 0.51 4.80 9.56
C ILE A 78 0.69 4.87 8.04
N PHE A 79 1.88 5.25 7.61
CA PHE A 79 2.22 5.43 6.20
C PHE A 79 3.57 4.78 5.88
N THR A 80 3.62 4.03 4.78
CA THR A 80 4.86 3.52 4.23
C THR A 80 4.79 3.47 2.70
N ARG A 81 5.91 3.09 2.07
CA ARG A 81 6.03 2.91 0.62
C ARG A 81 6.63 1.54 0.31
N GLN A 82 6.66 1.21 -0.98
CA GLN A 82 7.39 0.05 -1.48
C GLN A 82 8.87 0.06 -1.04
N PRO A 83 9.50 -1.10 -0.82
CA PRO A 83 10.94 -1.21 -0.64
C PRO A 83 11.69 -0.69 -1.88
N ASN A 84 12.89 -0.15 -1.68
CA ASN A 84 13.72 0.37 -2.76
C ASN A 84 14.05 -0.68 -3.83
N ASP A 85 14.13 -1.96 -3.45
CA ASP A 85 14.44 -3.08 -4.35
C ASP A 85 13.38 -3.29 -5.45
N TYR A 86 12.16 -2.77 -5.26
CA TYR A 86 11.08 -2.80 -6.25
C TYR A 86 10.78 -1.42 -6.87
N LYS A 87 11.63 -0.41 -6.63
CA LYS A 87 11.42 0.93 -7.21
C LYS A 87 11.35 0.87 -8.74
N ASP A 88 12.20 0.06 -9.36
CA ASP A 88 12.29 -0.06 -10.81
C ASP A 88 11.01 -0.64 -11.45
N VAL A 89 10.25 -1.46 -10.72
CA VAL A 89 8.95 -2.01 -11.16
C VAL A 89 7.93 -0.91 -11.44
N LEU A 90 7.98 0.17 -10.66
CA LEU A 90 7.07 1.31 -10.74
C LEU A 90 7.62 2.45 -11.60
N ASP A 91 8.86 2.32 -12.08
CA ASP A 91 9.60 3.32 -12.85
C ASP A 91 9.70 2.92 -14.33
N PHE A 92 8.98 3.64 -15.20
CA PHE A 92 8.97 3.39 -16.64
C PHE A 92 10.06 4.19 -17.38
N ASP A 93 10.73 5.13 -16.72
CA ASP A 93 11.94 5.75 -17.27
C ASP A 93 13.12 4.75 -17.24
N THR A 94 13.06 3.77 -16.33
CA THR A 94 13.98 2.63 -16.31
C THR A 94 13.58 1.57 -17.34
N SER A 95 14.47 1.31 -18.31
CA SER A 95 14.26 0.26 -19.32
C SER A 95 14.18 -1.12 -18.67
N MET A 96 13.07 -1.81 -18.90
CA MET A 96 12.82 -3.17 -18.44
C MET A 96 11.88 -3.84 -19.42
N ASP A 97 12.12 -5.12 -19.69
CA ASP A 97 11.18 -5.96 -20.44
C ASP A 97 9.83 -6.08 -19.73
N ASP A 98 8.75 -6.18 -20.51
CA ASP A 98 7.38 -6.14 -20.00
C ASP A 98 7.01 -7.40 -19.22
N GLU A 99 7.50 -8.57 -19.66
CA GLU A 99 7.30 -9.84 -18.94
C GLU A 99 8.06 -9.77 -17.62
N LYS A 100 9.33 -9.34 -17.66
CA LYS A 100 10.15 -9.17 -16.46
C LYS A 100 9.56 -8.18 -15.46
N ARG A 101 8.95 -7.08 -15.93
CA ARG A 101 8.27 -6.10 -15.08
C ARG A 101 7.04 -6.72 -14.41
N THR A 102 6.32 -7.56 -15.13
CA THR A 102 5.17 -8.30 -14.61
C THR A 102 5.59 -9.28 -13.52
N GLU A 103 6.61 -10.10 -13.76
CA GLU A 103 7.16 -11.04 -12.77
C GLU A 103 7.65 -10.33 -11.50
N LYS A 104 8.34 -9.20 -11.65
CA LYS A 104 8.77 -8.40 -10.49
C LYS A 104 7.62 -7.75 -9.74
N LEU A 105 6.54 -7.35 -10.43
CA LEU A 105 5.33 -6.84 -9.79
C LEU A 105 4.63 -7.95 -9.00
N GLU A 106 4.54 -9.15 -9.53
CA GLU A 106 4.02 -10.31 -8.80
C GLU A 106 4.88 -10.62 -7.58
N SER A 107 6.21 -10.52 -7.70
CA SER A 107 7.16 -10.68 -6.59
C SER A 107 6.97 -9.58 -5.53
N LEU A 108 6.79 -8.31 -5.93
CA LEU A 108 6.46 -7.22 -5.00
C LEU A 108 5.19 -7.55 -4.19
N PHE A 109 4.19 -8.15 -4.82
CA PHE A 109 2.97 -8.56 -4.12
C PHE A 109 3.21 -9.73 -3.17
N SER A 110 3.80 -10.83 -3.65
CA SER A 110 3.95 -12.06 -2.88
C SER A 110 4.97 -11.94 -1.74
N GLU A 111 6.06 -11.20 -1.95
CA GLU A 111 7.17 -11.09 -1.00
C GLU A 111 7.00 -9.91 -0.02
N PHE A 112 6.31 -8.85 -0.43
CA PHE A 112 6.14 -7.65 0.40
C PHE A 112 4.69 -7.26 0.68
N ILE A 113 3.90 -6.88 -0.34
CA ILE A 113 2.58 -6.24 -0.11
C ILE A 113 1.65 -7.17 0.66
N VAL A 114 1.58 -8.46 0.29
CA VAL A 114 0.65 -9.42 0.89
C VAL A 114 1.05 -9.79 2.33
N PRO A 115 2.31 -10.20 2.61
CA PRO A 115 2.75 -10.44 3.98
C PRO A 115 2.59 -9.20 4.87
N PHE A 116 2.96 -8.03 4.36
CA PHE A 116 2.81 -6.76 5.05
C PHE A 116 1.34 -6.47 5.37
N ALA A 117 0.48 -6.51 4.35
CA ALA A 117 -0.93 -6.17 4.51
C ALA A 117 -1.63 -7.12 5.48
N ASN A 118 -1.39 -8.42 5.38
CA ASN A 118 -2.01 -9.40 6.27
C ASN A 118 -1.65 -9.14 7.75
N LYS A 119 -0.41 -8.73 8.05
CA LYS A 119 -0.03 -8.30 9.41
C LYS A 119 -0.68 -6.97 9.79
N ALA A 120 -0.64 -5.98 8.90
CA ALA A 120 -1.15 -4.63 9.13
C ALA A 120 -2.69 -4.56 9.28
N LEU A 121 -3.40 -5.67 9.07
CA LEU A 121 -4.85 -5.79 9.32
C LEU A 121 -5.22 -5.94 10.80
N SER A 122 -4.26 -5.95 11.74
CA SER A 122 -4.54 -6.03 13.18
C SER A 122 -3.64 -5.10 13.97
N ARG A 123 -4.12 -4.59 15.11
CA ARG A 123 -3.29 -3.78 16.02
C ARG A 123 -2.06 -4.54 16.51
N ILE A 124 -2.20 -5.83 16.79
CA ILE A 124 -1.09 -6.70 17.20
C ILE A 124 -0.05 -6.78 16.07
N GLY A 125 -0.47 -7.04 14.84
CA GLY A 125 0.45 -7.12 13.71
C GLY A 125 1.13 -5.79 13.40
N LEU A 126 0.46 -4.65 13.63
CA LEU A 126 1.11 -3.33 13.55
C LEU A 126 2.20 -3.14 14.62
N LYS A 127 1.98 -3.61 15.85
CA LYS A 127 3.03 -3.60 16.89
C LYS A 127 4.23 -4.45 16.48
N GLU A 128 4.00 -5.66 15.99
CA GLU A 128 5.09 -6.53 15.50
C GLU A 128 5.86 -5.89 14.33
N LEU A 129 5.17 -5.27 13.38
CA LEU A 129 5.81 -4.57 12.26
C LEU A 129 6.66 -3.41 12.75
N ALA A 130 6.25 -2.70 13.79
CA ALA A 130 7.01 -1.62 14.39
C ALA A 130 8.24 -2.12 15.16
N GLU A 131 8.11 -3.21 15.91
CA GLU A 131 9.23 -3.88 16.60
C GLU A 131 10.29 -4.41 15.63
N GLN A 132 9.86 -4.82 14.43
CA GLN A 132 10.74 -5.26 13.34
C GLN A 132 11.26 -4.11 12.46
N GLU A 133 10.99 -2.86 12.85
CA GLU A 133 11.38 -1.64 12.12
C GLU A 133 10.87 -1.61 10.66
N LYS A 134 9.79 -2.33 10.36
CA LYS A 134 9.15 -2.35 9.03
C LYS A 134 8.21 -1.17 8.80
N ILE A 135 7.72 -0.58 9.89
CA ILE A 135 6.94 0.65 9.88
C ILE A 135 7.45 1.61 10.95
N PHE A 136 7.25 2.89 10.72
CA PHE A 136 7.48 3.92 11.72
C PHE A 136 6.15 4.35 12.34
N LEU A 137 6.02 4.23 13.66
CA LEU A 137 4.88 4.72 14.41
C LEU A 137 5.21 6.10 14.99
N LEU A 138 4.41 7.10 14.67
CA LEU A 138 4.48 8.40 15.35
C LEU A 138 4.17 8.21 16.85
N PRO A 139 4.74 9.02 17.76
CA PRO A 139 4.55 8.85 19.20
C PRO A 139 3.08 8.74 19.62
N ALA A 140 2.22 9.63 19.11
CA ALA A 140 0.78 9.61 19.42
C ALA A 140 0.07 8.34 18.91
N VAL A 141 0.48 7.80 17.77
CA VAL A 141 -0.08 6.55 17.22
C VAL A 141 0.36 5.36 18.06
N LYS A 142 1.61 5.36 18.53
CA LYS A 142 2.13 4.32 19.43
C LYS A 142 1.39 4.31 20.77
N GLU A 143 1.02 5.48 21.29
CA GLU A 143 0.25 5.63 22.53
C GLU A 143 -1.20 5.15 22.41
N GLU A 144 -1.84 5.25 21.24
CA GLU A 144 -3.24 4.80 21.01
C GLU A 144 -3.36 3.33 20.59
N LEU A 145 -2.25 2.72 20.15
CA LEU A 145 -2.21 1.31 19.72
C LEU A 145 -2.28 0.31 20.88
N VAL A 146 -2.38 0.74 22.15
CA VAL A 146 -2.37 -0.11 23.37
C VAL A 146 -3.26 -1.34 23.24
#